data_AF-A0A1F7LK89-F1
#
_entry.id   AF-A0A1F7LK89-F1
#
_cell.length_a   1.000
_cell.length_b   1.000
_cell.length_c   1.000
_cell.angle_alpha   90.00
_cell.angle_beta   90.00
_cell.angle_gamma   90.00
#
_symmetry.space_group_name_H-M   'P 1'
#
loop_
_entity.id
_entity.type
_entity.pdbx_description
1 polymer ?
#
loop_
_entity_poly.entity_id
_entity_poly.type
_entity_poly.pdbx_seq_one_letter_code
_entity_poly.pdbx_strand_id
1 'polypeptide(L)'
;MPYVSAQAWRRWLRNTLIEETGWPTSEIRAIAWNAQGNTSKVAGQVNPIDYAEDDLFGYMRAAEGQGRRLSAGEAAVGDDDATDEDVVPDAGTDTIAAVMRASPLAASVLASIRSDGWQGRDDGFVHVQSHDPAALELEEWKRAIDTADIADVPRAKKEAFKKQIRGKPVTDALAIARGFVKEHSIADRSPMPNPQSPLPYSTRFFNSHLEGIFCLDRARVGVFWNLGDRKELDPHRVDTWMKEGKIELAEDRGPLGRIYRLKDRSVAGERSRRLIQALAVLRGGAKQAAFATDVAPKALILAGLSCGNPIFNRLFTDSEDGPRLNTQRLTEVVGDYASRIATPVFVGIREGYLDNQHEVRQLSPGGLDVSTDELRAKLARASFVVCTPLQAASWLTECLR
;
A
#
# COMPACT_ATOMS: atom_id res chain seq x y z
N MET A 1 0.34 14.57 -12.61
CA MET A 1 0.37 14.81 -11.15
C MET A 1 0.91 13.58 -10.44
N PRO A 2 1.84 13.74 -9.47
CA PRO A 2 2.32 12.62 -8.67
C PRO A 2 1.19 12.04 -7.82
N TYR A 3 1.19 10.72 -7.64
CA TYR A 3 0.23 10.02 -6.78
C TYR A 3 0.88 8.79 -6.14
N VAL A 4 0.29 8.32 -5.04
CA VAL A 4 0.61 7.04 -4.41
C VAL A 4 -0.61 6.12 -4.54
N SER A 5 -0.39 4.89 -5.01
CA SER A 5 -1.47 3.92 -5.18
C SER A 5 -2.11 3.56 -3.84
N ALA A 6 -3.42 3.28 -3.84
CA ALA A 6 -4.13 2.83 -2.64
C ALA A 6 -3.48 1.57 -2.04
N GLN A 7 -3.00 0.68 -2.90
CA GLN A 7 -2.32 -0.55 -2.49
C GLN A 7 -1.01 -0.26 -1.75
N ALA A 8 -0.21 0.72 -2.20
CA ALA A 8 1.07 1.05 -1.59
C ALA A 8 0.90 1.58 -0.16
N TRP A 9 0.04 2.58 0.05
CA TRP A 9 -0.12 3.15 1.39
C TRP A 9 -0.93 2.24 2.33
N ARG A 10 -1.84 1.39 1.80
CA ARG A 10 -2.43 0.30 2.61
C ARG A 10 -1.38 -0.69 3.08
N ARG A 11 -0.39 -1.04 2.25
CA ARG A 11 0.74 -1.90 2.64
C ARG A 11 1.58 -1.24 3.74
N TRP A 12 1.82 0.07 3.64
CA TRP A 12 2.52 0.85 4.68
C TRP A 12 1.74 0.87 5.99
N LEU A 13 0.42 1.11 5.93
CA LEU A 13 -0.44 1.11 7.11
C LEU A 13 -0.48 -0.25 7.78
N ARG A 14 -0.53 -1.33 7.00
CA ARG A 14 -0.45 -2.70 7.50
C ARG A 14 0.84 -2.95 8.28
N ASN A 15 2.00 -2.57 7.73
CA ASN A 15 3.29 -2.69 8.44
C ASN A 15 3.31 -1.84 9.70
N THR A 16 2.89 -0.58 9.59
CA THR A 16 2.86 0.34 10.73
C THR A 16 1.99 -0.22 11.84
N LEU A 17 0.81 -0.77 11.52
CA LEU A 17 -0.07 -1.40 12.50
C LEU A 17 0.63 -2.54 13.26
N ILE A 18 1.30 -3.44 12.54
CA ILE A 18 2.03 -4.55 13.15
C ILE A 18 3.18 -4.05 14.02
N GLU A 19 3.97 -3.09 13.54
CA GLU A 19 5.08 -2.50 14.30
C GLU A 19 4.61 -1.78 15.57
N GLU A 20 3.47 -1.06 15.52
CA GLU A 20 2.92 -0.32 16.66
C GLU A 20 2.22 -1.23 17.68
N THR A 21 1.76 -2.42 17.28
CA THR A 21 0.98 -3.33 18.15
C THR A 21 1.76 -4.55 18.61
N GLY A 22 2.79 -4.96 17.89
CA GLY A 22 3.45 -6.24 18.08
C GLY A 22 2.55 -7.45 17.77
N TRP A 23 1.44 -7.25 17.05
CA TRP A 23 0.54 -8.33 16.67
C TRP A 23 1.21 -9.32 15.71
N PRO A 24 0.78 -10.59 15.71
CA PRO A 24 1.35 -11.59 14.82
C PRO A 24 1.10 -11.20 13.36
N THR A 25 2.14 -11.36 12.54
CA THR A 25 2.10 -11.10 11.10
C THR A 25 1.58 -12.32 10.34
N SER A 26 0.60 -12.12 9.47
CA SER A 26 0.15 -13.03 8.44
C SER A 26 1.21 -13.09 7.33
N GLU A 27 2.25 -13.89 7.58
CA GLU A 27 3.36 -14.08 6.64
C GLU A 27 2.87 -14.63 5.29
N ILE A 28 3.28 -13.97 4.21
CA ILE A 28 3.04 -14.45 2.85
C ILE A 28 3.98 -15.61 2.58
N ARG A 29 3.42 -16.79 2.34
CA ARG A 29 4.17 -18.02 2.04
C ARG A 29 3.87 -18.51 0.63
N ALA A 30 4.84 -19.18 0.04
CA ALA A 30 4.64 -19.94 -1.20
C ALA A 30 3.72 -21.14 -0.90
N ILE A 31 2.69 -21.30 -1.71
CA ILE A 31 1.69 -22.36 -1.58
C ILE A 31 1.81 -23.37 -2.72
N ALA A 32 2.32 -22.93 -3.87
CA ALA A 32 2.65 -23.82 -4.97
C ALA A 32 3.89 -23.33 -5.70
N TRP A 33 4.55 -24.28 -6.35
CA TRP A 33 5.72 -24.09 -7.20
C TRP A 33 5.37 -24.53 -8.62
N ASN A 34 6.05 -23.98 -9.62
CA ASN A 34 5.96 -24.47 -10.98
C ASN A 34 6.97 -25.62 -11.19
N ALA A 35 6.86 -26.33 -12.32
CA ALA A 35 7.77 -27.42 -12.66
C ALA A 35 9.27 -27.02 -12.75
N GLN A 36 9.58 -25.72 -12.75
CA GLN A 36 10.94 -25.18 -12.76
C GLN A 36 11.43 -24.78 -11.35
N GLY A 37 10.64 -25.06 -10.29
CA GLY A 37 10.96 -24.74 -8.90
C GLY A 37 10.69 -23.29 -8.49
N ASN A 38 10.12 -22.46 -9.37
CA ASN A 38 9.75 -21.08 -9.03
C ASN A 38 8.38 -21.04 -8.34
N THR A 39 8.20 -20.15 -7.38
CA THR A 39 6.91 -19.94 -6.70
C THR A 39 5.85 -19.51 -7.71
N SER A 40 4.78 -20.30 -7.83
CA SER A 40 3.65 -20.04 -8.73
C SER A 40 2.48 -19.35 -8.01
N LYS A 41 2.27 -19.67 -6.71
CA LYS A 41 1.21 -19.09 -5.89
C LYS A 41 1.73 -18.72 -4.52
N VAL A 42 1.20 -17.61 -3.99
CA VAL A 42 1.45 -17.15 -2.63
C VAL A 42 0.12 -16.79 -1.97
N ALA A 43 0.00 -17.08 -0.67
CA ALA A 43 -1.02 -16.44 0.16
C ALA A 43 -0.50 -16.19 1.57
N GLY A 44 -1.19 -15.32 2.29
CA GLY A 44 -0.99 -15.15 3.73
C GLY A 44 -1.57 -16.33 4.51
N GLN A 45 -1.78 -16.12 5.81
CA GLN A 45 -2.34 -17.13 6.71
C GLN A 45 -3.85 -17.36 6.52
N VAL A 46 -4.56 -16.42 5.88
CA VAL A 46 -6.01 -16.51 5.59
C VAL A 46 -6.80 -16.79 6.87
N ASN A 47 -6.40 -16.16 7.97
CA ASN A 47 -6.88 -16.44 9.31
C ASN A 47 -7.16 -15.14 10.08
N PRO A 48 -8.34 -14.54 9.89
CA PRO A 48 -8.69 -13.28 10.55
C PRO A 48 -8.98 -13.42 12.05
N ILE A 49 -9.01 -14.65 12.57
CA ILE A 49 -9.24 -14.90 13.99
C ILE A 49 -7.97 -14.60 14.76
N ASP A 50 -6.86 -15.23 14.37
CA ASP A 50 -5.57 -15.07 15.05
C ASP A 50 -4.76 -13.87 14.49
N TYR A 51 -4.96 -13.49 13.22
CA TYR A 51 -4.24 -12.39 12.57
C TYR A 51 -5.15 -11.19 12.30
N ALA A 52 -4.95 -10.11 13.04
CA ALA A 52 -5.79 -8.90 12.92
C ALA A 52 -5.70 -8.23 11.54
N GLU A 53 -4.57 -8.33 10.85
CA GLU A 53 -4.41 -7.73 9.52
C GLU A 53 -5.26 -8.42 8.44
N ASP A 54 -5.51 -9.73 8.57
CA ASP A 54 -6.38 -10.47 7.66
C ASP A 54 -7.84 -10.02 7.80
N ASP A 55 -8.26 -9.71 9.04
CA ASP A 55 -9.58 -9.12 9.32
C ASP A 55 -9.72 -7.70 8.73
N LEU A 56 -8.72 -6.84 8.96
CA LEU A 56 -8.77 -5.41 8.60
C LEU A 56 -8.48 -5.12 7.13
N PHE A 57 -7.51 -5.82 6.53
CA PHE A 57 -7.06 -5.58 5.15
C PHE A 57 -7.63 -6.56 4.14
N GLY A 58 -8.31 -7.61 4.61
CA GLY A 58 -8.83 -8.67 3.77
C GLY A 58 -7.75 -9.55 3.14
N TYR A 59 -8.20 -10.63 2.52
CA TYR A 59 -7.36 -11.63 1.87
C TYR A 59 -8.16 -12.37 0.81
N MET A 60 -7.44 -13.13 -0.02
CA MET A 60 -8.01 -14.03 -1.00
C MET A 60 -7.08 -15.24 -1.12
N ARG A 61 -7.62 -16.44 -0.96
CA ARG A 61 -6.90 -17.69 -1.26
C ARG A 61 -7.21 -18.05 -2.72
N ALA A 62 -6.18 -18.10 -3.56
CA ALA A 62 -6.32 -18.49 -4.95
C ALA A 62 -6.27 -20.03 -5.04
N ALA A 63 -7.43 -20.68 -5.10
CA ALA A 63 -7.52 -22.12 -5.32
C ALA A 63 -7.66 -22.44 -6.82
N GLU A 64 -7.07 -23.56 -7.26
CA GLU A 64 -7.28 -24.08 -8.61
C GLU A 64 -8.71 -24.64 -8.76
N GLY A 65 -9.36 -24.38 -9.89
CA GLY A 65 -10.75 -24.83 -10.12
C GLY A 65 -11.83 -24.03 -9.38
N GLN A 66 -11.52 -22.83 -8.86
CA GLN A 66 -12.51 -21.95 -8.23
C GLN A 66 -13.71 -21.69 -9.16
N GLY A 67 -14.92 -22.01 -8.71
CA GLY A 67 -16.15 -21.91 -9.52
C GLY A 67 -16.41 -23.06 -10.50
N ARG A 68 -15.55 -24.08 -10.55
CA ARG A 68 -15.79 -25.30 -11.33
C ARG A 68 -16.83 -26.17 -10.63
N ARG A 69 -17.79 -26.68 -11.41
CA ARG A 69 -18.75 -27.70 -10.97
C ARG A 69 -18.08 -29.07 -11.07
N LEU A 70 -17.92 -29.77 -9.95
CA LEU A 70 -17.51 -31.17 -9.86
C LEU A 70 -18.58 -32.01 -10.56
N SER A 71 -18.17 -32.92 -11.43
CA SER A 71 -19.10 -33.90 -12.01
C SER A 71 -19.25 -35.10 -11.05
N ALA A 72 -20.42 -35.74 -11.05
CA ALA A 72 -20.72 -36.85 -10.14
C ALA A 72 -19.74 -38.01 -10.38
N GLY A 73 -18.78 -38.17 -9.46
CA GLY A 73 -17.75 -39.23 -9.51
C GLY A 73 -16.32 -38.76 -9.77
N GLU A 74 -16.07 -37.47 -10.01
CA GLU A 74 -14.72 -36.91 -9.98
C GLU A 74 -14.35 -36.54 -8.54
N ALA A 75 -13.42 -37.30 -7.94
CA ALA A 75 -12.63 -36.75 -6.83
C ALA A 75 -11.92 -35.49 -7.36
N ALA A 76 -11.87 -34.44 -6.55
CA ALA A 76 -11.06 -33.27 -6.87
C ALA A 76 -9.63 -33.77 -7.08
N VAL A 77 -9.18 -33.86 -8.33
CA VAL A 77 -7.79 -34.13 -8.65
C VAL A 77 -7.04 -32.88 -8.23
N GLY A 78 -6.57 -32.87 -6.98
CA GLY A 78 -5.41 -32.08 -6.60
C GLY A 78 -4.27 -32.61 -7.46
N ASP A 79 -3.73 -31.75 -8.31
CA ASP A 79 -2.42 -32.01 -8.90
C ASP A 79 -1.43 -32.17 -7.73
N ASP A 80 -0.51 -33.14 -7.85
CA ASP A 80 0.22 -33.88 -6.80
C ASP A 80 1.07 -33.06 -5.78
N ASP A 81 0.86 -31.76 -5.62
CA ASP A 81 1.67 -30.87 -4.78
C ASP A 81 0.85 -29.94 -3.83
N ALA A 82 -0.48 -30.01 -3.85
CA ALA A 82 -1.32 -29.40 -2.82
C ALA A 82 -1.73 -30.49 -1.82
N THR A 83 -1.37 -30.34 -0.54
CA THR A 83 -1.87 -31.21 0.53
C THR A 83 -3.39 -31.29 0.44
N ASP A 84 -3.95 -32.51 0.50
CA ASP A 84 -5.37 -32.88 0.39
C ASP A 84 -6.36 -32.08 1.29
N GLU A 85 -5.89 -31.14 2.10
CA GLU A 85 -6.68 -30.30 3.02
C GLU A 85 -7.29 -29.03 2.38
N ASP A 86 -7.01 -28.74 1.11
CA ASP A 86 -7.24 -27.40 0.52
C ASP A 86 -8.55 -27.20 -0.27
N VAL A 87 -9.35 -28.26 -0.47
CA VAL A 87 -10.59 -28.19 -1.27
C VAL A 87 -11.80 -28.24 -0.35
N VAL A 88 -12.48 -27.10 -0.21
CA VAL A 88 -13.75 -27.00 0.52
C VAL A 88 -14.91 -27.28 -0.45
N PRO A 89 -15.59 -28.43 -0.38
CA PRO A 89 -16.85 -28.62 -1.10
C PRO A 89 -17.93 -27.74 -0.47
N ASP A 90 -18.71 -27.04 -1.30
CA ASP A 90 -19.85 -26.26 -0.81
C ASP A 90 -20.95 -27.18 -0.25
N ALA A 91 -21.54 -26.77 0.86
CA ALA A 91 -22.63 -27.51 1.49
C ALA A 91 -23.89 -27.37 0.63
N GLY A 92 -24.07 -28.29 -0.33
CA GLY A 92 -25.25 -28.37 -1.19
C GLY A 92 -25.03 -27.97 -2.65
N THR A 93 -23.80 -27.67 -3.08
CA THR A 93 -23.49 -27.53 -4.51
C THR A 93 -22.17 -28.23 -4.84
N ASP A 94 -22.07 -28.78 -6.06
CA ASP A 94 -20.86 -29.44 -6.56
C ASP A 94 -19.70 -28.44 -6.83
N THR A 95 -19.65 -27.26 -6.20
CA THR A 95 -18.63 -26.23 -6.52
C THR A 95 -17.61 -26.05 -5.41
N ILE A 96 -16.37 -25.72 -5.79
CA ILE A 96 -15.27 -25.43 -4.86
C ILE A 96 -15.48 -24.02 -4.29
N ALA A 97 -15.65 -23.93 -2.97
CA ALA A 97 -15.87 -22.67 -2.28
C ALA A 97 -14.60 -21.80 -2.22
N ALA A 98 -14.74 -20.50 -2.45
CA ALA A 98 -13.63 -19.55 -2.42
C ALA A 98 -13.46 -18.96 -1.02
N VAL A 99 -12.26 -19.11 -0.44
CA VAL A 99 -11.92 -18.46 0.84
C VAL A 99 -11.39 -17.05 0.58
N MET A 100 -12.23 -16.05 0.79
CA MET A 100 -11.89 -14.65 0.52
C MET A 100 -12.66 -13.69 1.41
N ARG A 101 -12.03 -12.56 1.74
CA ARG A 101 -12.61 -11.47 2.52
C ARG A 101 -12.27 -10.13 1.89
N ALA A 102 -13.30 -9.35 1.58
CA ALA A 102 -13.12 -7.95 1.21
C ALA A 102 -12.66 -7.16 2.44
N SER A 103 -11.73 -6.23 2.24
CA SER A 103 -11.21 -5.39 3.32
C SER A 103 -12.32 -4.48 3.88
N PRO A 104 -12.53 -4.46 5.21
CA PRO A 104 -13.32 -3.41 5.86
C PRO A 104 -12.73 -2.01 5.71
N LEU A 105 -11.42 -1.90 5.44
CA LEU A 105 -10.74 -0.64 5.15
C LEU A 105 -10.75 -0.34 3.64
N ALA A 106 -11.54 0.64 3.24
CA ALA A 106 -11.50 1.27 1.92
C ALA A 106 -10.57 2.49 1.92
N ALA A 107 -9.88 2.71 0.80
CA ALA A 107 -8.83 3.70 0.67
C ALA A 107 -8.74 4.18 -0.78
N SER A 108 -8.63 5.49 -1.01
CA SER A 108 -8.34 6.04 -2.34
C SER A 108 -6.85 6.06 -2.64
N VAL A 109 -6.51 6.40 -3.88
CA VAL A 109 -5.18 6.94 -4.20
C VAL A 109 -4.91 8.20 -3.37
N LEU A 110 -3.64 8.40 -3.00
CA LEU A 110 -3.19 9.71 -2.49
C LEU A 110 -2.75 10.54 -3.69
N ALA A 111 -3.46 11.62 -3.98
CA ALA A 111 -3.22 12.48 -5.13
C ALA A 111 -2.63 13.83 -4.71
N SER A 112 -1.72 14.36 -5.51
CA SER A 112 -1.21 15.73 -5.35
C SER A 112 -2.35 16.75 -5.27
N ILE A 113 -2.31 17.64 -4.28
CA ILE A 113 -3.17 18.84 -4.27
C ILE A 113 -2.63 19.94 -5.19
N ARG A 114 -1.36 19.87 -5.56
CA ARG A 114 -0.73 20.82 -6.48
C ARG A 114 -1.19 20.59 -7.91
N SER A 115 -1.50 21.68 -8.63
CA SER A 115 -1.67 21.69 -10.08
C SER A 115 -0.33 21.45 -10.79
N ASP A 116 0.74 22.06 -10.27
CA ASP A 116 2.06 22.10 -10.90
C ASP A 116 3.12 21.43 -10.01
N GLY A 117 3.98 20.60 -10.63
CA GLY A 117 4.99 19.84 -9.91
C GLY A 117 6.25 20.66 -9.63
N TRP A 118 6.74 20.64 -8.39
CA TRP A 118 8.07 21.16 -8.06
C TRP A 118 9.14 20.11 -8.38
N GLN A 119 10.22 20.53 -9.04
CA GLN A 119 11.33 19.66 -9.45
C GLN A 119 12.59 20.03 -8.65
N GLY A 120 12.93 19.22 -7.66
CA GLY A 120 14.23 19.28 -7.00
C GLY A 120 15.21 18.34 -7.71
N ARG A 121 16.42 18.81 -7.99
CA ARG A 121 17.52 17.98 -8.52
C ARG A 121 18.54 17.78 -7.41
N ASP A 122 18.80 16.53 -7.05
CA ASP A 122 19.89 16.12 -6.17
C ASP A 122 20.91 15.35 -7.00
N ASP A 123 22.13 15.86 -7.09
CA ASP A 123 23.20 15.27 -7.89
C ASP A 123 24.13 14.46 -6.97
N GLY A 124 24.14 13.13 -7.15
CA GLY A 124 24.98 12.20 -6.42
C GLY A 124 26.16 11.71 -7.26
N PHE A 125 27.23 11.32 -6.58
CA PHE A 125 28.46 10.82 -7.20
C PHE A 125 28.78 9.42 -6.64
N VAL A 126 28.94 8.41 -7.51
CA VAL A 126 29.43 7.08 -7.09
C VAL A 126 30.89 6.92 -7.52
N HIS A 127 31.75 6.53 -6.58
CA HIS A 127 33.13 6.18 -6.85
C HIS A 127 33.29 4.66 -7.00
N VAL A 128 33.94 4.23 -8.08
CA VAL A 128 34.31 2.82 -8.27
C VAL A 128 35.64 2.57 -7.55
N GLN A 129 35.68 1.65 -6.57
CA GLN A 129 36.89 1.34 -5.80
C GLN A 129 37.91 0.49 -6.57
N SER A 130 37.44 -0.36 -7.49
CA SER A 130 38.26 -1.20 -8.36
C SER A 130 37.55 -1.42 -9.69
N HIS A 131 38.24 -1.29 -10.81
CA HIS A 131 37.70 -1.51 -12.15
C HIS A 131 38.67 -2.36 -12.99
N ASP A 132 38.14 -3.07 -14.00
CA ASP A 132 38.95 -3.71 -15.04
C ASP A 132 39.17 -2.70 -16.18
N PRO A 133 40.42 -2.25 -16.43
CA PRO A 133 40.72 -1.27 -17.47
C PRO A 133 40.28 -1.72 -18.88
N ALA A 134 40.40 -3.01 -19.19
CA ALA A 134 40.07 -3.53 -20.52
C ALA A 134 38.55 -3.55 -20.77
N ALA A 135 37.77 -3.86 -19.74
CA ALA A 135 36.31 -3.86 -19.81
C ALA A 135 35.76 -2.45 -19.96
N LEU A 136 36.32 -1.48 -19.24
CA LEU A 136 35.93 -0.08 -19.32
C LEU A 136 36.21 0.50 -20.71
N GLU A 137 37.43 0.29 -21.21
CA GLU A 137 37.83 0.77 -22.53
C GLU A 137 36.92 0.19 -23.62
N LEU A 138 36.56 -1.10 -23.52
CA LEU A 138 35.64 -1.75 -24.43
C LEU A 138 34.25 -1.11 -24.44
N GLU A 139 33.69 -0.77 -23.27
CA GLU A 139 32.39 -0.10 -23.17
C GLU A 139 32.42 1.33 -23.74
N GLU A 140 33.51 2.08 -23.54
CA GLU A 140 33.67 3.40 -24.14
C GLU A 140 33.76 3.34 -25.67
N TRP A 141 34.48 2.36 -26.22
CA TRP A 141 34.49 2.13 -27.66
C TRP A 141 33.13 1.74 -28.21
N LYS A 142 32.36 0.89 -27.50
CA LYS A 142 30.97 0.59 -27.88
C LYS A 142 30.12 1.85 -27.93
N ARG A 143 30.23 2.72 -26.92
CA ARG A 143 29.49 3.99 -26.85
C ARG A 143 29.90 4.94 -27.98
N ALA A 144 31.19 5.04 -28.30
CA ALA A 144 31.68 5.83 -29.42
C ALA A 144 31.12 5.32 -30.76
N ILE A 145 31.12 4.01 -30.99
CA ILE A 145 30.54 3.38 -32.19
C ILE A 145 29.02 3.62 -32.27
N ASP A 146 28.30 3.47 -31.16
CA ASP A 146 26.86 3.69 -31.13
C ASP A 146 26.49 5.16 -31.41
N THR A 147 27.28 6.10 -30.91
CA THR A 147 27.05 7.56 -31.09
C THR A 147 27.70 8.17 -32.34
N ALA A 148 28.51 7.42 -33.10
CA ALA A 148 29.06 7.86 -34.37
C ALA A 148 27.96 8.21 -35.38
N ASP A 149 28.21 9.19 -36.24
CA ASP A 149 27.24 9.61 -37.25
C ASP A 149 26.84 8.42 -38.14
N ILE A 150 25.57 8.37 -38.53
CA ILE A 150 25.04 7.33 -39.42
C ILE A 150 25.66 7.46 -40.81
N ALA A 151 26.06 8.67 -41.21
CA ALA A 151 26.80 8.91 -42.44
C ALA A 151 28.18 8.20 -42.43
N ASP A 152 28.85 8.14 -41.27
CA ASP A 152 30.17 7.54 -41.11
C ASP A 152 30.10 6.03 -40.82
N VAL A 153 29.11 5.61 -40.00
CA VAL A 153 28.90 4.21 -39.62
C VAL A 153 27.41 3.84 -39.77
N PRO A 154 27.03 3.19 -40.89
CA PRO A 154 25.65 2.75 -41.10
C PRO A 154 25.18 1.79 -40.01
N ARG A 155 23.87 1.85 -39.69
CA ARG A 155 23.25 1.01 -38.65
C ARG A 155 23.53 -0.49 -38.82
N ALA A 156 23.54 -0.99 -40.05
CA ALA A 156 23.84 -2.39 -40.35
C ALA A 156 25.26 -2.81 -39.91
N LYS A 157 26.25 -1.93 -40.05
CA LYS A 157 27.62 -2.18 -39.60
C LYS A 157 27.73 -2.16 -38.06
N LYS A 158 26.99 -1.27 -37.39
CA LYS A 158 26.89 -1.25 -35.92
C LYS A 158 26.30 -2.56 -35.38
N GLU A 159 25.25 -3.07 -36.00
CA GLU A 159 24.63 -4.35 -35.64
C GLU A 159 25.56 -5.56 -35.92
N ALA A 160 26.29 -5.54 -37.04
CA ALA A 160 27.28 -6.56 -37.35
C ALA A 160 28.42 -6.58 -36.31
N PHE A 161 28.92 -5.42 -35.92
CA PHE A 161 29.89 -5.28 -34.83
C PHE A 161 29.36 -5.86 -33.52
N LYS A 162 28.14 -5.50 -33.10
CA LYS A 162 27.50 -6.03 -31.88
C LYS A 162 27.42 -7.56 -31.89
N LYS A 163 27.16 -8.18 -33.03
CA LYS A 163 27.18 -9.64 -33.18
C LYS A 163 28.59 -10.22 -33.06
N GLN A 164 29.61 -9.55 -33.62
CA GLN A 164 31.00 -10.02 -33.57
C GLN A 164 31.57 -10.06 -32.15
N ILE A 165 31.23 -9.10 -31.30
CA ILE A 165 31.73 -9.04 -29.92
C ILE A 165 30.90 -9.88 -28.93
N ARG A 166 29.70 -10.33 -29.31
CA ARG A 166 28.77 -11.02 -28.42
C ARG A 166 29.36 -12.36 -27.95
N GLY A 167 29.46 -12.53 -26.62
CA GLY A 167 29.94 -13.77 -25.99
C GLY A 167 31.45 -14.00 -26.06
N LYS A 168 32.23 -13.03 -26.55
CA LYS A 168 33.70 -13.11 -26.56
C LYS A 168 34.31 -12.62 -25.22
N PRO A 169 35.51 -13.10 -24.85
CA PRO A 169 36.29 -12.53 -23.77
C PRO A 169 36.53 -11.02 -23.97
N VAL A 170 36.65 -10.27 -22.88
CA VAL A 170 36.82 -8.81 -22.89
C VAL A 170 38.03 -8.37 -23.72
N THR A 171 39.15 -9.09 -23.61
CA THR A 171 40.39 -8.83 -24.37
C THR A 171 40.17 -8.92 -25.89
N ASP A 172 39.43 -9.94 -26.32
CA ASP A 172 39.19 -10.21 -27.75
C ASP A 172 38.18 -9.22 -28.30
N ALA A 173 37.12 -8.94 -27.54
CA ALA A 173 36.14 -7.93 -27.89
C ALA A 173 36.75 -6.53 -27.98
N LEU A 174 37.70 -6.20 -27.08
CA LEU A 174 38.43 -4.93 -27.10
C LEU A 174 39.30 -4.80 -28.35
N ALA A 175 40.02 -5.85 -28.73
CA ALA A 175 40.82 -5.86 -29.96
C ALA A 175 39.95 -5.61 -31.21
N ILE A 176 38.77 -6.24 -31.27
CA ILE A 176 37.80 -6.02 -32.36
C ILE A 176 37.29 -4.58 -32.36
N ALA A 177 36.96 -4.03 -31.18
CA ALA A 177 36.49 -2.65 -31.05
C ALA A 177 37.54 -1.62 -31.51
N ARG A 178 38.81 -1.76 -31.07
CA ARG A 178 39.93 -0.92 -31.52
C ARG A 178 40.12 -0.97 -33.04
N GLY A 179 40.02 -2.16 -33.63
CA GLY A 179 40.09 -2.34 -35.08
C GLY A 179 38.97 -1.62 -35.82
N PHE A 180 37.73 -1.77 -35.33
CA PHE A 180 36.54 -1.17 -35.95
C PHE A 180 36.58 0.37 -35.94
N VAL A 181 36.98 0.96 -34.81
CA VAL A 181 37.13 2.42 -34.64
C VAL A 181 38.17 2.96 -35.61
N LYS A 182 39.33 2.28 -35.70
CA LYS A 182 40.40 2.67 -36.61
C LYS A 182 39.96 2.58 -38.08
N GLU A 183 39.24 1.52 -38.46
CA GLU A 183 38.73 1.33 -39.81
C GLU A 183 37.76 2.44 -40.24
N HIS A 184 36.87 2.85 -39.33
CA HIS A 184 35.83 3.83 -39.61
C HIS A 184 36.22 5.27 -39.26
N SER A 185 37.50 5.51 -38.94
CA SER A 185 38.02 6.83 -38.56
C SER A 185 37.17 7.53 -37.49
N ILE A 186 36.61 6.74 -36.56
CA ILE A 186 35.83 7.29 -35.45
C ILE A 186 36.81 8.05 -34.58
N ALA A 187 36.58 9.36 -34.39
CA ALA A 187 37.48 10.21 -33.64
C ALA A 187 37.86 9.55 -32.30
N ASP A 188 39.16 9.43 -32.06
CA ASP A 188 39.72 8.89 -30.82
C ASP A 188 39.34 9.82 -29.67
N ARG A 189 38.16 9.56 -29.10
CA ARG A 189 37.77 10.10 -27.81
C ARG A 189 38.50 9.21 -26.82
N SER A 190 39.75 9.56 -26.51
CA SER A 190 40.53 8.80 -25.54
C SER A 190 39.65 8.50 -24.32
N PRO A 191 39.69 7.25 -23.80
CA PRO A 191 38.91 6.83 -22.65
C PRO A 191 39.12 7.82 -21.50
N MET A 192 38.06 8.12 -20.74
CA MET A 192 38.13 9.18 -19.71
C MET A 192 39.41 9.02 -18.87
N PRO A 193 40.21 10.09 -18.66
CA PRO A 193 41.53 9.99 -18.03
C PRO A 193 41.51 9.49 -16.58
N ASN A 194 40.32 9.28 -16.01
CA ASN A 194 40.16 8.65 -14.72
C ASN A 194 38.91 7.74 -14.68
N PRO A 195 39.06 6.40 -14.72
CA PRO A 195 37.97 5.44 -14.49
C PRO A 195 37.32 5.51 -13.11
N GLN A 196 38.00 6.16 -12.15
CA GLN A 196 37.50 6.45 -10.82
C GLN A 196 36.81 7.83 -10.76
N SER A 197 36.70 8.52 -11.90
CA SER A 197 35.87 9.72 -11.99
C SER A 197 34.44 9.33 -11.58
N PRO A 198 33.84 10.09 -10.66
CA PRO A 198 32.56 9.69 -10.14
C PRO A 198 31.53 9.66 -11.27
N LEU A 199 30.83 8.55 -11.41
CA LEU A 199 29.70 8.47 -12.33
C LEU A 199 28.61 9.39 -11.76
N PRO A 200 28.27 10.50 -12.43
CA PRO A 200 27.22 11.38 -11.95
C PRO A 200 25.90 10.66 -12.14
N TYR A 201 25.14 10.50 -11.07
CA TYR A 201 23.76 10.10 -11.14
C TYR A 201 22.92 11.13 -10.40
N SER A 202 21.93 11.69 -11.09
CA SER A 202 21.03 12.66 -10.47
C SER A 202 19.76 11.96 -10.03
N THR A 203 19.39 12.10 -8.76
CA THR A 203 18.04 11.77 -8.29
C THR A 203 17.18 13.01 -8.40
N ARG A 204 16.07 12.92 -9.12
CA ARG A 204 15.08 14.00 -9.13
C ARG A 204 14.02 13.71 -8.09
N PHE A 205 13.91 14.59 -7.10
CA PHE A 205 12.86 14.52 -6.10
C PHE A 205 11.66 15.35 -6.54
N PHE A 206 10.50 14.71 -6.49
CA PHE A 206 9.22 15.40 -6.56
C PHE A 206 8.70 15.53 -5.13
N ASN A 207 8.47 16.76 -4.66
CA ASN A 207 7.75 17.01 -3.43
C ASN A 207 6.34 17.53 -3.75
N SER A 208 5.36 17.03 -3.01
CA SER A 208 3.98 17.51 -3.11
C SER A 208 3.25 17.12 -1.84
N HIS A 209 2.22 17.90 -1.49
CA HIS A 209 1.23 17.50 -0.50
C HIS A 209 0.22 16.58 -1.17
N LEU A 210 0.00 15.41 -0.58
CA LEU A 210 -0.93 14.43 -1.10
C LEU A 210 -2.18 14.40 -0.23
N GLU A 211 -3.35 14.37 -0.86
CA GLU A 211 -4.64 14.14 -0.20
C GLU A 211 -5.22 12.79 -0.61
N GLY A 212 -5.97 12.17 0.30
CA GLY A 212 -6.71 10.95 0.02
C GLY A 212 -7.74 10.68 1.11
N ILE A 213 -8.62 9.72 0.82
CA ILE A 213 -9.78 9.40 1.63
C ILE A 213 -9.73 7.95 2.05
N PHE A 214 -10.30 7.65 3.22
CA PHE A 214 -10.43 6.30 3.72
C PHE A 214 -11.72 6.13 4.51
N CYS A 215 -12.24 4.91 4.51
CA CYS A 215 -13.39 4.51 5.31
C CYS A 215 -13.07 3.17 5.97
N LEU A 216 -13.38 3.06 7.26
CA LEU A 216 -13.35 1.79 7.98
C LEU A 216 -14.80 1.36 8.27
N ASP A 217 -15.24 0.27 7.66
CA ASP A 217 -16.51 -0.36 8.01
C ASP A 217 -16.37 -1.12 9.33
N ARG A 218 -16.64 -0.42 10.42
CA ARG A 218 -16.55 -0.97 11.78
C ARG A 218 -17.54 -2.12 12.02
N ALA A 219 -18.67 -2.17 11.32
CA ALA A 219 -19.64 -3.25 11.49
C ALA A 219 -19.14 -4.58 10.90
N ARG A 220 -18.16 -4.53 9.99
CA ARG A 220 -17.54 -5.72 9.40
C ARG A 220 -16.32 -6.22 10.17
N VAL A 221 -15.64 -5.38 10.95
CA VAL A 221 -14.46 -5.78 11.75
C VAL A 221 -14.85 -6.87 12.76
N GLY A 222 -14.20 -8.02 12.69
CA GLY A 222 -14.48 -9.18 13.54
C GLY A 222 -15.81 -9.90 13.24
N VAL A 223 -16.45 -9.62 12.10
CA VAL A 223 -17.68 -10.30 11.63
C VAL A 223 -17.39 -10.97 10.29
N PHE A 224 -17.73 -12.24 10.15
CA PHE A 224 -17.34 -13.07 9.02
C PHE A 224 -18.53 -13.74 8.34
N TRP A 225 -18.63 -13.56 7.03
CA TRP A 225 -19.75 -14.05 6.22
C TRP A 225 -19.34 -15.31 5.49
N ASN A 226 -19.89 -16.45 5.92
CA ASN A 226 -19.76 -17.71 5.20
C ASN A 226 -21.06 -17.96 4.44
N LEU A 227 -21.29 -17.17 3.38
CA LEU A 227 -22.53 -17.13 2.62
C LEU A 227 -22.31 -17.53 1.17
N GLY A 228 -23.15 -18.42 0.64
CA GLY A 228 -23.03 -18.89 -0.75
C GLY A 228 -21.64 -19.44 -1.08
N ASP A 229 -21.11 -19.10 -2.26
CA ASP A 229 -19.81 -19.53 -2.78
C ASP A 229 -18.60 -18.84 -2.14
N ARG A 230 -18.84 -17.75 -1.40
CA ARG A 230 -17.80 -16.94 -0.75
C ARG A 230 -17.78 -17.19 0.75
N LYS A 231 -16.74 -17.88 1.21
CA LYS A 231 -16.55 -18.12 2.64
C LYS A 231 -15.45 -17.20 3.14
N GLU A 232 -15.73 -16.39 4.15
CA GLU A 232 -14.70 -15.57 4.76
C GLU A 232 -13.84 -16.40 5.71
N LEU A 233 -14.45 -17.25 6.55
CA LEU A 233 -13.72 -18.22 7.38
C LEU A 233 -13.53 -19.55 6.66
N ASP A 234 -12.37 -20.17 6.85
CA ASP A 234 -12.12 -21.54 6.40
C ASP A 234 -13.10 -22.52 7.09
N PRO A 235 -13.99 -23.19 6.34
CA PRO A 235 -15.00 -24.07 6.93
C PRO A 235 -14.44 -25.25 7.73
N HIS A 236 -13.24 -25.74 7.43
CA HIS A 236 -12.62 -26.82 8.20
C HIS A 236 -12.18 -26.36 9.60
N ARG A 237 -11.94 -25.06 9.78
CA ARG A 237 -11.46 -24.48 11.04
C ARG A 237 -12.56 -23.83 11.88
N VAL A 238 -13.73 -23.57 11.28
CA VAL A 238 -14.87 -22.94 11.99
C VAL A 238 -15.27 -23.73 13.23
N ASP A 239 -15.44 -25.05 13.11
CA ASP A 239 -15.84 -25.88 14.26
C ASP A 239 -14.79 -25.88 15.37
N THR A 240 -13.51 -25.84 15.01
CA THR A 240 -12.40 -25.74 15.95
C THR A 240 -12.45 -24.40 16.69
N TRP A 241 -12.58 -23.27 15.98
CA TRP A 241 -12.67 -21.95 16.61
C TRP A 241 -13.94 -21.75 17.44
N MET A 242 -15.04 -22.40 17.08
CA MET A 242 -16.26 -22.43 17.89
C MET A 242 -16.04 -23.21 19.20
N LYS A 243 -15.40 -24.38 19.14
CA LYS A 243 -15.04 -25.19 20.32
C LYS A 243 -14.04 -24.49 21.24
N GLU A 244 -13.05 -23.81 20.65
CA GLU A 244 -12.09 -22.96 21.37
C GLU A 244 -12.74 -21.69 21.95
N GLY A 245 -13.96 -21.36 21.55
CA GLY A 245 -14.67 -20.17 22.00
C GLY A 245 -14.10 -18.86 21.45
N LYS A 246 -13.35 -18.89 20.34
CA LYS A 246 -12.82 -17.68 19.68
C LYS A 246 -13.90 -16.95 18.86
N ILE A 247 -14.84 -17.70 18.29
CA ILE A 247 -15.96 -17.18 17.52
C ILE A 247 -17.29 -17.69 18.08
N GLU A 248 -18.36 -16.99 17.69
CA GLU A 248 -19.74 -17.41 17.93
C GLU A 248 -20.60 -17.18 16.68
N LEU A 249 -21.71 -17.91 16.59
CA LEU A 249 -22.70 -17.75 15.54
C LEU A 249 -23.48 -16.45 15.77
N ALA A 250 -23.34 -15.49 14.85
CA ALA A 250 -24.05 -14.22 14.90
C ALA A 250 -25.44 -14.32 14.27
N GLU A 251 -25.55 -15.03 13.16
CA GLU A 251 -26.80 -15.21 12.41
C GLU A 251 -26.73 -16.52 11.61
N ASP A 252 -27.79 -17.32 11.66
CA ASP A 252 -27.99 -18.47 10.78
C ASP A 252 -29.00 -18.10 9.69
N ARG A 253 -28.58 -18.16 8.42
CA ARG A 253 -29.44 -17.87 7.26
C ARG A 253 -29.86 -19.14 6.52
N GLY A 254 -29.77 -20.30 7.18
CA GLY A 254 -30.16 -21.59 6.64
C GLY A 254 -29.38 -21.92 5.37
N PRO A 255 -30.03 -22.21 4.23
CA PRO A 255 -29.36 -22.58 2.99
C PRO A 255 -28.39 -21.53 2.44
N LEU A 256 -28.57 -20.25 2.79
CA LEU A 256 -27.66 -19.18 2.36
C LEU A 256 -26.31 -19.21 3.07
N GLY A 257 -26.23 -19.90 4.22
CA GLY A 257 -25.02 -19.99 5.03
C GLY A 257 -25.13 -19.28 6.37
N ARG A 258 -23.99 -19.01 7.00
CA ARG A 258 -23.89 -18.53 8.38
C ARG A 258 -22.99 -17.32 8.49
N ILE A 259 -23.32 -16.44 9.45
CA ILE A 259 -22.49 -15.31 9.82
C ILE A 259 -21.91 -15.59 11.19
N TYR A 260 -20.58 -15.54 11.27
CA TYR A 260 -19.84 -15.69 12.51
C TYR A 260 -19.33 -14.34 12.99
N ARG A 261 -19.02 -14.22 14.27
CA ARG A 261 -18.34 -13.06 14.84
C ARG A 261 -17.35 -13.47 15.91
N LEU A 262 -16.35 -12.64 16.17
CA LEU A 262 -15.48 -12.80 17.33
C LEU A 262 -16.33 -12.78 18.61
N LYS A 263 -16.09 -13.75 19.50
CA LYS A 263 -16.82 -13.87 20.76
C LYS A 263 -16.50 -12.69 21.69
N ASP A 264 -15.22 -12.36 21.81
CA ASP A 264 -14.80 -11.16 22.52
C ASP A 264 -15.02 -9.91 21.65
N ARG A 265 -16.05 -9.14 22.01
CA ARG A 265 -16.44 -7.89 21.34
C ARG A 265 -15.40 -6.78 21.48
N SER A 266 -14.55 -6.83 22.51
CA SER A 266 -13.52 -5.82 22.74
C SER A 266 -12.44 -5.87 21.65
N VAL A 267 -12.16 -7.05 21.09
CA VAL A 267 -11.13 -7.27 20.07
C VAL A 267 -11.43 -6.47 18.80
N ALA A 268 -12.67 -6.45 18.32
CA ALA A 268 -13.04 -5.67 17.13
C ALA A 268 -12.87 -4.15 17.35
N GLY A 269 -13.19 -3.69 18.56
CA GLY A 269 -12.96 -2.30 18.97
C GLY A 269 -11.47 -1.96 19.02
N GLU A 270 -10.66 -2.85 19.59
CA GLU A 270 -9.21 -2.70 19.67
C GLU A 270 -8.55 -2.70 18.29
N ARG A 271 -8.94 -3.61 17.39
CA ARG A 271 -8.51 -3.66 15.99
C ARG A 271 -8.78 -2.34 15.26
N SER A 272 -9.99 -1.83 15.38
CA SER A 272 -10.39 -0.54 14.79
C SER A 272 -9.57 0.62 15.38
N ARG A 273 -9.40 0.63 16.70
CA ARG A 273 -8.66 1.66 17.42
C ARG A 273 -7.21 1.72 16.98
N ARG A 274 -6.53 0.58 17.01
CA ARG A 274 -5.10 0.49 16.64
C ARG A 274 -4.87 0.83 15.19
N LEU A 275 -5.78 0.45 14.28
CA LEU A 275 -5.67 0.84 12.87
C LEU A 275 -5.73 2.37 12.68
N ILE A 276 -6.68 3.04 13.32
CA ILE A 276 -6.83 4.50 13.23
C ILE A 276 -5.63 5.22 13.88
N GLN A 277 -5.12 4.71 15.00
CA GLN A 277 -3.92 5.25 15.63
C GLN A 277 -2.66 5.02 14.78
N ALA A 278 -2.49 3.84 14.19
CA ALA A 278 -1.37 3.54 13.29
C ALA A 278 -1.38 4.45 12.04
N LEU A 279 -2.56 4.87 11.58
CA LEU A 279 -2.67 5.85 10.49
C LEU A 279 -2.06 7.21 10.86
N ALA A 280 -2.24 7.67 12.11
CA ALA A 280 -1.69 8.95 12.56
C ALA A 280 -0.16 8.97 12.63
N VAL A 281 0.47 7.79 12.71
CA VAL A 281 1.93 7.60 12.77
C VAL A 281 2.45 6.79 11.58
N LEU A 282 1.75 6.86 10.44
CA LEU A 282 2.03 6.07 9.24
C LEU A 282 3.51 6.10 8.85
N ARG A 283 4.10 4.91 8.70
CA ARG A 283 5.47 4.69 8.24
C ARG A 283 5.48 3.94 6.92
N GLY A 284 6.28 4.41 5.98
CA GLY A 284 6.45 3.77 4.68
C GLY A 284 7.19 4.66 3.69
N GLY A 285 7.02 4.35 2.41
CA GLY A 285 7.76 5.00 1.32
C GLY A 285 8.86 4.11 0.76
N ALA A 286 9.33 4.46 -0.44
CA ALA A 286 10.43 3.76 -1.07
C ALA A 286 11.77 4.25 -0.51
N LYS A 287 12.76 3.36 -0.41
CA LYS A 287 14.14 3.70 0.00
C LYS A 287 14.20 4.48 1.33
N GLN A 288 13.39 4.09 2.32
CA GLN A 288 13.35 4.77 3.63
C GLN A 288 14.73 4.89 4.29
N ALA A 289 15.57 3.86 4.21
CA ALA A 289 16.93 3.89 4.74
C ALA A 289 17.81 4.99 4.13
N ALA A 290 17.54 5.38 2.89
CA ALA A 290 18.29 6.42 2.19
C ALA A 290 17.67 7.82 2.34
N PHE A 291 16.33 7.93 2.39
CA PHE A 291 15.64 9.21 2.24
C PHE A 291 14.78 9.64 3.43
N ALA A 292 14.55 8.78 4.42
CA ALA A 292 13.79 9.08 5.64
C ALA A 292 12.51 9.92 5.42
N THR A 293 11.81 9.68 4.31
CA THR A 293 10.68 10.54 3.90
C THR A 293 9.51 10.36 4.85
N ASP A 294 9.08 11.45 5.47
CA ASP A 294 7.93 11.47 6.38
C ASP A 294 6.62 11.34 5.59
N VAL A 295 5.94 10.20 5.73
CA VAL A 295 4.62 9.91 5.14
C VAL A 295 3.46 9.96 6.14
N ALA A 296 3.73 10.27 7.43
CA ALA A 296 2.68 10.41 8.43
C ALA A 296 1.73 11.57 8.07
N PRO A 297 0.42 11.50 8.33
CA PRO A 297 -0.49 12.58 8.01
C PRO A 297 -0.17 13.83 8.84
N LYS A 298 0.02 14.97 8.16
CA LYS A 298 0.20 16.28 8.79
C LYS A 298 -1.14 17.00 9.01
N ALA A 299 -2.17 16.60 8.26
CA ALA A 299 -3.55 16.93 8.51
C ALA A 299 -4.39 15.64 8.41
N LEU A 300 -5.38 15.47 9.29
CA LEU A 300 -6.23 14.28 9.39
C LEU A 300 -7.63 14.71 9.87
N ILE A 301 -8.65 14.52 9.03
CA ILE A 301 -10.04 14.86 9.36
C ILE A 301 -10.82 13.57 9.58
N LEU A 302 -11.42 13.41 10.77
CA LEU A 302 -12.04 12.17 11.21
C LEU A 302 -13.43 12.40 11.81
N ALA A 303 -14.38 11.55 11.44
CA ALA A 303 -15.68 11.46 12.11
C ALA A 303 -16.24 10.04 11.98
N GLY A 304 -16.99 9.60 12.98
CA GLY A 304 -17.84 8.42 12.88
C GLY A 304 -19.08 8.74 12.06
N LEU A 305 -19.37 7.93 11.06
CA LEU A 305 -20.52 8.12 10.16
C LEU A 305 -21.50 6.96 10.31
N SER A 306 -22.80 7.23 10.15
CA SER A 306 -23.85 6.21 10.03
C SER A 306 -24.15 5.82 8.58
N CYS A 307 -23.41 6.38 7.61
CA CYS A 307 -23.53 6.07 6.19
C CYS A 307 -22.20 5.58 5.60
N GLY A 308 -22.29 4.81 4.51
CA GLY A 308 -21.11 4.28 3.80
C GLY A 308 -20.41 5.27 2.86
N ASN A 309 -20.90 6.50 2.72
CA ASN A 309 -20.31 7.49 1.82
C ASN A 309 -19.13 8.22 2.49
N PRO A 310 -17.94 8.28 1.85
CA PRO A 310 -16.87 9.17 2.30
C PRO A 310 -17.26 10.63 2.01
N ILE A 311 -17.40 11.44 3.06
CA ILE A 311 -17.89 12.83 2.94
C ILE A 311 -16.77 13.87 2.87
N PHE A 312 -15.58 13.59 3.43
CA PHE A 312 -14.46 14.54 3.52
C PHE A 312 -13.54 14.44 2.30
N ASN A 313 -14.02 14.88 1.15
CA ASN A 313 -13.28 14.79 -0.12
C ASN A 313 -12.88 16.18 -0.63
N ARG A 314 -11.67 16.31 -1.20
CA ARG A 314 -11.17 17.54 -1.86
C ARG A 314 -11.34 18.78 -0.98
N LEU A 315 -10.87 18.72 0.25
CA LEU A 315 -10.99 19.83 1.21
C LEU A 315 -9.76 20.74 1.20
N PHE A 316 -8.65 20.29 0.60
CA PHE A 316 -7.40 21.03 0.59
C PHE A 316 -7.14 21.68 -0.77
N THR A 317 -6.47 22.82 -0.72
CA THR A 317 -5.93 23.53 -1.90
C THR A 317 -4.48 23.89 -1.63
N ASP A 318 -3.67 23.91 -2.68
CA ASP A 318 -2.27 24.37 -2.58
C ASP A 318 -2.21 25.91 -2.44
N SER A 319 -1.23 26.41 -1.70
CA SER A 319 -0.87 27.84 -1.57
C SER A 319 0.66 27.95 -1.49
N GLU A 320 1.21 29.14 -1.71
CA GLU A 320 2.66 29.38 -1.69
C GLU A 320 3.29 29.01 -0.34
N ASP A 321 2.63 29.37 0.76
CA ASP A 321 3.10 29.16 2.13
C ASP A 321 2.74 27.78 2.72
N GLY A 322 1.98 26.97 1.99
CA GLY A 322 1.56 25.63 2.41
C GLY A 322 0.12 25.27 2.02
N PRO A 323 -0.34 24.05 2.30
CA PRO A 323 -1.73 23.67 2.02
C PRO A 323 -2.72 24.51 2.84
N ARG A 324 -3.85 24.87 2.22
CA ARG A 324 -4.99 25.52 2.88
C ARG A 324 -6.16 24.54 2.99
N LEU A 325 -6.81 24.51 4.15
CA LEU A 325 -8.06 23.77 4.35
C LEU A 325 -9.24 24.70 4.04
N ASN A 326 -10.13 24.29 3.13
CA ASN A 326 -11.35 25.05 2.84
C ASN A 326 -12.39 24.85 3.94
N THR A 327 -12.38 25.75 4.93
CA THR A 327 -13.26 25.73 6.11
C THR A 327 -14.73 25.89 5.75
N GLN A 328 -15.05 26.71 4.75
CA GLN A 328 -16.40 26.94 4.27
C GLN A 328 -17.00 25.65 3.70
N ARG A 329 -16.26 25.00 2.78
CA ARG A 329 -16.66 23.70 2.19
C ARG A 329 -16.77 22.62 3.26
N LEU A 330 -15.84 22.57 4.21
CA LEU A 330 -15.91 21.64 5.32
C LEU A 330 -17.18 21.87 6.16
N THR A 331 -17.52 23.11 6.47
CA THR A 331 -18.72 23.48 7.23
C THR A 331 -20.00 23.14 6.48
N GLU A 332 -20.06 23.41 5.18
CA GLU A 332 -21.17 23.04 4.29
C GLU A 332 -21.38 21.51 4.27
N VAL A 333 -20.31 20.74 4.04
CA VAL A 333 -20.36 19.26 4.05
C VAL A 333 -20.82 18.73 5.41
N VAL A 334 -20.33 19.28 6.51
CA VAL A 334 -20.75 18.86 7.86
C VAL A 334 -22.21 19.21 8.12
N GLY A 335 -22.69 20.36 7.64
CA GLY A 335 -24.09 20.76 7.70
C GLY A 335 -25.01 19.80 6.94
N ASP A 336 -24.70 19.52 5.68
CA ASP A 336 -25.48 18.62 4.81
C ASP A 336 -25.59 17.20 5.37
N TYR A 337 -24.51 16.73 6.02
CA TYR A 337 -24.42 15.38 6.57
C TYR A 337 -24.61 15.32 8.09
N ALA A 338 -25.08 16.39 8.74
CA ALA A 338 -25.18 16.48 10.20
C ALA A 338 -25.97 15.31 10.83
N SER A 339 -27.05 14.88 10.17
CA SER A 339 -27.88 13.73 10.61
C SER A 339 -27.17 12.37 10.50
N ARG A 340 -26.10 12.30 9.69
CA ARG A 340 -25.31 11.09 9.41
C ARG A 340 -23.97 11.05 10.16
N ILE A 341 -23.58 12.15 10.81
CA ILE A 341 -22.37 12.25 11.61
C ILE A 341 -22.69 11.83 13.05
N ALA A 342 -22.07 10.75 13.51
CA ALA A 342 -22.32 10.13 14.81
C ALA A 342 -21.41 10.66 15.94
N THR A 343 -20.30 11.31 15.59
CA THR A 343 -19.30 11.84 16.54
C THR A 343 -19.06 13.34 16.28
N PRO A 344 -18.27 14.03 17.10
CA PRO A 344 -17.63 15.27 16.67
C PRO A 344 -16.75 15.03 15.43
N VAL A 345 -16.50 16.10 14.68
CA VAL A 345 -15.58 16.13 13.54
C VAL A 345 -14.23 16.59 14.04
N PHE A 346 -13.30 15.65 14.18
CA PHE A 346 -11.95 15.92 14.63
C PHE A 346 -11.09 16.39 13.45
N VAL A 347 -10.60 17.62 13.53
CA VAL A 347 -9.69 18.24 12.56
C VAL A 347 -8.29 18.25 13.18
N GLY A 348 -7.55 17.17 12.94
CA GLY A 348 -6.18 17.00 13.40
C GLY A 348 -5.20 17.72 12.47
N ILE A 349 -4.45 18.70 12.96
CA ILE A 349 -3.45 19.44 12.19
C ILE A 349 -2.12 19.51 12.95
N ARG A 350 -1.00 19.37 12.24
CA ARG A 350 0.35 19.67 12.78
C ARG A 350 0.55 21.18 12.77
N GLU A 351 1.09 21.71 13.87
CA GLU A 351 1.39 23.14 13.98
C GLU A 351 2.31 23.60 12.82
N GLY A 352 1.99 24.74 12.21
CA GLY A 352 2.74 25.31 11.11
C GLY A 352 2.57 24.60 9.76
N TYR A 353 1.70 23.59 9.66
CA TYR A 353 1.50 22.86 8.40
C TYR A 353 0.53 23.54 7.44
N LEU A 354 -0.56 24.13 7.96
CA LEU A 354 -1.56 24.81 7.14
C LEU A 354 -1.31 26.31 7.11
N ASP A 355 -1.35 26.91 5.92
CA ASP A 355 -1.23 28.36 5.75
C ASP A 355 -2.37 29.08 6.51
N ASN A 356 -3.61 28.60 6.38
CA ASN A 356 -4.76 29.17 7.09
C ASN A 356 -5.02 28.57 8.49
N GLN A 357 -3.98 28.13 9.22
CA GLN A 357 -4.16 27.45 10.51
C GLN A 357 -4.95 28.25 11.55
N HIS A 358 -4.83 29.58 11.56
CA HIS A 358 -5.58 30.44 12.49
C HIS A 358 -7.10 30.38 12.24
N GLU A 359 -7.50 30.39 10.97
CA GLU A 359 -8.88 30.24 10.55
C GLU A 359 -9.42 28.85 10.92
N VAL A 360 -8.63 27.80 10.67
CA VAL A 360 -9.00 26.42 11.03
C VAL A 360 -9.22 26.29 12.53
N ARG A 361 -8.36 26.89 13.36
CA ARG A 361 -8.50 26.88 14.83
C ARG A 361 -9.78 27.58 15.32
N GLN A 362 -10.31 28.54 14.57
CA GLN A 362 -11.57 29.20 14.90
C GLN A 362 -12.80 28.31 14.70
N LEU A 363 -12.68 27.16 14.03
CA LEU A 363 -13.76 26.16 13.96
C LEU A 363 -14.12 25.57 15.34
N SER A 364 -13.18 25.61 16.29
CA SER A 364 -13.35 25.10 17.66
C SER A 364 -12.96 26.18 18.68
N PRO A 365 -13.74 27.28 18.80
CA PRO A 365 -13.41 28.40 19.67
C PRO A 365 -13.51 27.98 21.14
N GLY A 366 -12.36 27.90 21.82
CA GLY A 366 -12.25 27.50 23.23
C GLY A 366 -11.18 26.43 23.48
N GLY A 367 -10.74 25.71 22.45
CA GLY A 367 -9.87 24.53 22.62
C GLY A 367 -10.58 23.41 23.38
N LEU A 368 -10.08 22.19 23.25
CA LEU A 368 -10.54 21.07 24.08
C LEU A 368 -9.45 20.75 25.11
N ASP A 369 -9.64 21.21 26.34
CA ASP A 369 -8.88 20.75 27.51
C ASP A 369 -9.81 19.84 28.32
N VAL A 370 -10.03 18.63 27.80
CA VAL A 370 -11.04 17.71 28.31
C VAL A 370 -10.40 16.34 28.50
N SER A 371 -10.55 15.76 29.68
CA SER A 371 -10.16 14.37 29.93
C SER A 371 -11.01 13.43 29.06
N THR A 372 -10.45 12.28 28.69
CA THR A 372 -11.02 11.28 27.77
C THR A 372 -12.43 10.81 28.15
N ASP A 373 -12.81 10.87 29.43
CA ASP A 373 -14.13 10.42 29.91
C ASP A 373 -15.24 11.49 29.76
N GLU A 374 -14.89 12.77 29.68
CA GLU A 374 -15.86 13.89 29.55
C GLU A 374 -16.21 14.24 28.10
N LEU A 375 -15.41 13.80 27.11
CA LEU A 375 -15.58 14.06 25.67
C LEU A 375 -16.96 13.65 25.14
N ARG A 376 -17.52 12.54 25.62
CA ARG A 376 -18.82 12.00 25.16
C ARG A 376 -20.02 12.83 25.61
N ALA A 377 -19.94 13.42 26.79
CA ALA A 377 -21.06 14.15 27.40
C ALA A 377 -21.07 15.63 26.98
N LYS A 378 -19.92 16.20 26.65
CA LYS A 378 -19.76 17.64 26.39
C LYS A 378 -19.84 18.04 24.92
N LEU A 379 -19.64 17.12 23.97
CA LEU A 379 -19.59 17.48 22.54
C LEU A 379 -20.82 17.05 21.76
N ALA A 380 -21.48 18.04 21.15
CA ALA A 380 -22.56 17.81 20.22
C ALA A 380 -22.06 17.02 18.99
N ARG A 381 -22.91 16.13 18.47
CA ARG A 381 -22.68 15.51 17.15
C ARG A 381 -22.47 16.60 16.10
N ALA A 382 -21.58 16.35 15.14
CA ALA A 382 -21.23 17.30 14.08
C ALA A 382 -20.60 18.63 14.54
N SER A 383 -20.20 18.77 15.80
CA SER A 383 -19.33 19.88 16.25
C SER A 383 -17.89 19.66 15.80
N PHE A 384 -17.13 20.74 15.59
CA PHE A 384 -15.71 20.66 15.24
C PHE A 384 -14.82 20.60 16.48
N VAL A 385 -13.77 19.80 16.41
CA VAL A 385 -12.70 19.73 17.41
C VAL A 385 -11.36 19.83 16.71
N VAL A 386 -10.62 20.91 16.93
CA VAL A 386 -9.29 21.11 16.32
C VAL A 386 -8.21 20.64 17.29
N CYS A 387 -7.36 19.72 16.84
CA CYS A 387 -6.35 19.06 17.67
C CYS A 387 -5.14 18.59 16.84
N THR A 388 -4.25 17.77 17.41
CA THR A 388 -3.19 17.10 16.64
C THR A 388 -3.72 15.84 15.92
N PRO A 389 -3.08 15.36 14.83
CA PRO A 389 -3.51 14.14 14.14
C PRO A 389 -3.59 12.90 15.06
N LEU A 390 -2.68 12.78 16.03
CA LEU A 390 -2.69 11.67 16.99
C LEU A 390 -3.83 11.78 18.01
N GLN A 391 -4.15 12.99 18.47
CA GLN A 391 -5.31 13.24 19.32
C GLN A 391 -6.61 12.97 18.57
N ALA A 392 -6.74 13.42 17.32
CA ALA A 392 -7.90 13.15 16.48
C ALA A 392 -8.17 11.64 16.36
N ALA A 393 -7.11 10.86 16.08
CA ALA A 393 -7.19 9.40 16.02
C ALA A 393 -7.62 8.78 17.36
N SER A 394 -7.05 9.23 18.47
CA SER A 394 -7.35 8.68 19.80
C SER A 394 -8.76 9.04 20.27
N TRP A 395 -9.14 10.30 20.19
CA TRP A 395 -10.47 10.78 20.61
C TRP A 395 -11.60 10.22 19.77
N LEU A 396 -11.43 10.08 18.45
CA LEU A 396 -12.43 9.39 17.62
C LEU A 396 -12.69 7.99 18.16
N THR A 397 -11.63 7.23 18.44
CA THR A 397 -11.76 5.84 18.89
C THR A 397 -12.38 5.70 20.27
N GLU A 398 -12.21 6.70 21.13
CA GLU A 398 -12.88 6.79 22.43
C GLU A 398 -14.36 7.12 22.28
N CYS A 399 -14.74 8.01 21.35
CA CYS A 399 -16.16 8.25 21.04
C CYS A 399 -16.85 7.01 20.46
N LEU A 400 -16.10 6.10 19.86
CA LEU A 400 -16.62 4.89 19.25
C LEU A 400 -16.82 3.72 20.24
N ARG A 401 -16.29 3.71 21.48
CA ARG A 401 -16.50 2.58 22.43
C ARG A 401 -17.91 2.57 23.05
#